data_AF-A0A920JDW2-F1
#
_entry.id   AF-A0A920JDW2-F1
#
_cell.length_a   1.000
_cell.length_b   1.000
_cell.length_c   1.000
_cell.angle_alpha   90.00
_cell.angle_beta   90.00
_cell.angle_gamma   90.00
#
_symmetry.space_group_name_H-M   'P 1'
#
loop_
_entity.id
_entity.type
_entity.pdbx_description
1 polymer ?
#
loop_
_entity_poly.entity_id
_entity_poly.type
_entity_poly.pdbx_seq_one_letter_code
_entity_poly.pdbx_strand_id
1 'polypeptide(L)'
;MVVEKVIPNNIELINLFGINDNNLKYIKKIFPALKINARGNILYIEGNKDRVEKLVSLIDEMVALNQNNQTVDIPDIELLMNMNGTLNGNGKKLSTISITNNKSIKVKNVSQYKYIETIMNSTVTFGVGPAGTGKTFLAVASAVKLYSEDKIKKIVLTRPAVEAGEKLGFLPGDLSQKIDPYLVPLFDSLEYFFGNENLEYLIEKRNIEIVPLAYMRGRTLNNACIILDEAQNPTSGQIKMFLTRLGENSKVIITGDESQIDLYNTETQV
;
A
#
# COMPACT_ATOMS: atom_id res chain seq x y z
N MET A 1 -13.84 -14.13 34.15
CA MET A 1 -14.72 -14.87 33.22
C MET A 1 -13.88 -15.93 32.54
N VAL A 2 -14.42 -17.15 32.40
CA VAL A 2 -13.78 -18.25 31.66
C VAL A 2 -14.72 -18.62 30.51
N VAL A 3 -14.18 -18.71 29.30
CA VAL A 3 -14.92 -19.11 28.10
C VAL A 3 -14.16 -20.21 27.39
N GLU A 4 -14.90 -21.22 26.95
CA GLU A 4 -14.42 -22.26 26.06
C GLU A 4 -14.92 -21.94 24.65
N LYS A 5 -13.99 -21.62 23.74
CA LYS A 5 -14.29 -21.34 22.34
C LYS A 5 -13.91 -22.56 21.50
N VAL A 6 -14.91 -23.21 20.92
CA VAL A 6 -14.72 -24.35 20.02
C VAL A 6 -14.49 -23.85 18.59
N ILE A 7 -13.38 -24.27 17.99
CA ILE A 7 -13.09 -24.05 16.57
C ILE A 7 -13.76 -25.16 15.75
N PRO A 8 -14.50 -24.83 14.67
CA PRO A 8 -15.13 -25.82 13.80
C PRO A 8 -14.14 -26.87 13.26
N ASN A 9 -14.55 -28.14 13.24
CA ASN A 9 -13.69 -29.26 12.83
C ASN A 9 -13.29 -29.23 11.35
N ASN A 10 -14.04 -28.49 10.51
CA ASN A 10 -13.72 -28.29 9.10
C ASN A 10 -12.61 -27.25 8.87
N ILE A 11 -12.11 -26.62 9.93
CA ILE A 11 -11.02 -25.64 9.87
C ILE A 11 -9.73 -26.30 10.36
N GLU A 12 -8.71 -26.29 9.51
CA GLU A 12 -7.39 -26.71 9.93
C GLU A 12 -6.78 -25.67 10.89
N LEU A 13 -6.46 -26.09 12.10
CA LEU A 13 -5.94 -25.20 13.15
C LEU A 13 -4.65 -24.48 12.72
N ILE A 14 -3.83 -25.10 11.87
CA ILE A 14 -2.62 -24.48 11.32
C ILE A 14 -2.93 -23.25 10.47
N ASN A 15 -4.07 -23.22 9.78
CA ASN A 15 -4.48 -22.07 8.95
C ASN A 15 -4.99 -20.91 9.80
N LEU A 16 -5.43 -21.18 11.04
CA LEU A 16 -5.91 -20.16 11.98
C LEU A 16 -4.80 -19.67 12.92
N PHE A 17 -4.09 -20.60 13.56
CA PHE A 17 -3.05 -20.30 14.55
C PHE A 17 -1.66 -20.12 13.94
N GLY A 18 -1.49 -20.43 12.66
CA GLY A 18 -0.26 -20.27 11.91
C GLY A 18 0.78 -21.34 12.24
N ILE A 19 1.83 -21.40 11.41
CA ILE A 19 2.97 -22.30 11.62
C ILE A 19 3.60 -22.00 12.98
N ASN A 20 3.88 -23.04 13.78
CA ASN A 20 4.43 -22.93 15.13
C ASN A 20 3.61 -22.02 16.08
N ASP A 21 2.28 -21.98 15.89
CA ASP A 21 1.33 -21.16 16.66
C ASP A 21 1.64 -19.66 16.64
N ASN A 22 2.26 -19.17 15.57
CA ASN A 22 2.72 -17.78 15.50
C ASN A 22 1.57 -16.76 15.69
N ASN A 23 0.39 -17.03 15.12
CA ASN A 23 -0.77 -16.17 15.28
C ASN A 23 -1.30 -16.23 16.72
N LEU A 24 -1.34 -17.42 17.34
CA LEU A 24 -1.78 -17.55 18.73
C LEU A 24 -0.81 -16.84 19.69
N LYS A 25 0.50 -16.94 19.44
CA LYS A 25 1.53 -16.17 20.17
C LYS A 25 1.35 -14.67 20.00
N TYR A 26 1.02 -14.22 18.79
CA TYR A 26 0.74 -12.83 18.49
C TYR A 26 -0.51 -12.33 19.25
N ILE A 27 -1.60 -13.08 19.22
CA ILE A 27 -2.83 -12.79 19.98
C ILE A 27 -2.53 -12.68 21.49
N LYS A 28 -1.75 -13.60 22.06
CA LYS A 28 -1.33 -13.54 23.47
C LYS A 28 -0.57 -12.26 23.81
N LYS A 29 0.25 -11.74 22.89
CA LYS A 29 0.97 -10.46 23.08
C LYS A 29 0.02 -9.26 23.09
N ILE A 30 -1.02 -9.28 22.25
CA ILE A 30 -2.00 -8.18 22.20
C ILE A 30 -2.96 -8.21 23.40
N PHE A 31 -3.25 -9.40 23.93
CA PHE A 31 -4.11 -9.60 25.08
C PHE A 31 -3.33 -10.12 26.31
N PRO A 32 -2.35 -9.38 26.84
CA PRO A 32 -1.45 -9.88 27.89
C PRO A 32 -2.14 -10.16 29.23
N ALA A 33 -3.33 -9.57 29.46
CA ALA A 33 -4.11 -9.80 30.67
C ALA A 33 -5.06 -11.00 30.58
N LEU A 34 -5.14 -11.67 29.43
CA LEU A 34 -5.92 -12.89 29.26
C LEU A 34 -5.00 -14.11 29.37
N LYS A 35 -5.44 -15.14 30.09
CA LYS A 35 -4.83 -16.46 30.01
C LYS A 35 -5.49 -17.21 28.85
N ILE A 36 -4.69 -17.57 27.85
CA ILE A 36 -5.18 -18.21 26.62
C ILE A 36 -4.46 -19.55 26.44
N ASN A 37 -5.20 -20.66 26.39
CA ASN A 37 -4.64 -22.00 26.18
C ASN A 37 -5.43 -22.73 25.10
N ALA A 38 -4.74 -23.35 24.15
CA ALA A 38 -5.35 -24.19 23.13
C ALA A 38 -5.13 -25.67 23.48
N ARG A 39 -6.18 -26.49 23.40
CA ARG A 39 -6.11 -27.96 23.49
C ARG A 39 -7.02 -28.55 22.42
N GLY A 40 -6.42 -29.19 21.42
CA GLY A 40 -7.16 -29.61 20.22
C GLY A 40 -7.82 -28.41 19.56
N ASN A 41 -9.10 -28.52 19.22
CA ASN A 41 -9.89 -27.45 18.64
C ASN A 41 -10.57 -26.53 19.68
N ILE A 42 -10.24 -26.65 20.97
CA ILE A 42 -10.83 -25.82 22.04
C ILE A 42 -9.81 -24.79 22.51
N LEU A 43 -10.22 -23.52 22.49
CA LEU A 43 -9.49 -22.40 23.05
C LEU A 43 -10.11 -21.99 24.39
N TYR A 44 -9.35 -22.15 25.47
CA TYR A 44 -9.71 -21.74 26.82
C TYR A 44 -9.22 -20.31 27.03
N ILE A 45 -10.14 -19.39 27.32
CA ILE A 45 -9.86 -17.97 27.52
C ILE A 45 -10.34 -17.55 28.90
N GLU A 46 -9.44 -17.06 29.75
CA GLU A 46 -9.76 -16.56 31.09
C GLU A 46 -9.28 -15.12 31.27
N GLY A 47 -10.16 -14.26 31.80
CA GLY A 47 -9.79 -12.89 32.18
C GLY A 47 -10.98 -11.94 32.36
N ASN A 48 -10.74 -10.66 32.10
CA ASN A 48 -11.73 -9.59 32.12
C ASN A 48 -12.78 -9.77 31.01
N LYS A 49 -14.07 -9.58 31.34
CA LYS A 49 -15.21 -9.84 30.45
C LYS A 49 -15.08 -9.17 29.09
N ASP A 50 -14.88 -7.85 29.05
CA ASP A 50 -14.84 -7.07 27.80
C ASP A 50 -13.71 -7.53 26.87
N ARG A 51 -12.55 -7.89 27.46
CA ARG A 51 -11.41 -8.42 26.70
C ARG A 51 -11.65 -9.82 26.18
N VAL A 52 -12.30 -10.68 26.98
CA VAL A 52 -12.69 -12.03 26.56
C VAL A 52 -13.67 -11.95 25.40
N GLU A 53 -14.70 -11.12 25.49
CA GLU A 53 -15.70 -10.92 24.42
C GLU A 53 -15.05 -10.39 23.14
N LYS A 54 -14.13 -9.42 23.25
CA LYS A 54 -13.37 -8.91 22.10
C LYS A 54 -12.51 -9.99 21.43
N LEU A 55 -11.84 -10.83 22.21
CA LEU A 55 -11.05 -11.93 21.66
C LEU A 55 -11.95 -13.00 21.00
N VAL A 56 -13.09 -13.33 21.60
CA VAL A 56 -14.04 -14.28 21.02
C VAL A 56 -14.54 -13.78 19.66
N SER A 57 -14.93 -12.50 19.55
CA SER A 57 -15.32 -11.89 18.27
C SER A 57 -14.21 -11.97 17.23
N LEU A 58 -12.97 -11.65 17.63
CA LEU A 58 -11.81 -11.75 16.73
C LEU A 58 -11.61 -13.19 16.22
N ILE A 59 -11.72 -14.19 17.08
CA ILE A 59 -11.60 -15.60 16.68
C ILE A 59 -12.73 -16.00 15.72
N ASP A 60 -13.95 -15.52 15.94
CA ASP A 60 -15.07 -15.74 15.03
C ASP A 60 -14.84 -15.13 13.64
N GLU A 61 -14.28 -13.92 13.59
CA GLU A 61 -13.91 -13.26 12.35
C GLU A 61 -12.76 -13.99 11.63
N MET A 62 -11.74 -14.45 12.36
CA MET A 62 -10.66 -15.25 11.81
C MET A 62 -11.16 -16.60 11.25
N VAL A 63 -12.12 -17.23 11.93
CA VAL A 63 -12.81 -18.44 11.46
C VAL A 63 -13.58 -18.18 10.16
N ALA A 64 -14.27 -17.03 10.07
CA ALA A 64 -14.98 -16.63 8.85
C ALA A 64 -14.04 -16.38 7.66
N LEU A 65 -12.84 -15.82 7.89
CA LEU A 65 -11.82 -15.67 6.84
C LEU A 65 -11.27 -17.00 6.33
N ASN A 66 -11.29 -18.04 7.16
CA ASN A 66 -10.75 -19.35 6.82
C ASN A 66 -11.67 -20.17 5.88
N GLN A 67 -12.91 -19.72 5.61
CA GLN A 67 -13.93 -20.52 4.90
C GLN A 67 -13.50 -21.06 3.51
N ASN A 68 -12.42 -20.52 2.92
CA ASN A 68 -11.84 -20.98 1.64
C ASN A 68 -10.47 -21.69 1.80
N ASN A 69 -10.19 -22.30 2.96
CA ASN A 69 -8.87 -22.88 3.32
C ASN A 69 -7.71 -21.88 3.20
N GLN A 70 -8.00 -20.57 3.32
CA GLN A 70 -6.97 -19.55 3.31
C GLN A 70 -6.35 -19.41 4.69
N THR A 71 -5.02 -19.30 4.74
CA THR A 71 -4.31 -18.99 5.98
C THR A 71 -4.63 -17.58 6.43
N VAL A 72 -4.87 -17.40 7.73
CA VAL A 72 -4.92 -16.10 8.38
C VAL A 72 -3.48 -15.71 8.72
N ASP A 73 -3.06 -14.51 8.31
CA ASP A 73 -1.75 -13.97 8.69
C ASP A 73 -1.88 -12.86 9.74
N ILE A 74 -0.78 -12.52 10.41
CA ILE A 74 -0.73 -11.43 11.39
C ILE A 74 -1.35 -10.13 10.86
N PRO A 75 -1.09 -9.67 9.61
CA PRO A 75 -1.73 -8.46 9.10
C PRO A 75 -3.25 -8.58 9.03
N ASP A 76 -3.81 -9.76 8.74
CA ASP A 76 -5.26 -9.96 8.77
C ASP A 76 -5.81 -9.79 10.20
N ILE A 77 -5.12 -10.35 11.20
CA ILE A 77 -5.49 -10.21 12.62
C ILE A 77 -5.46 -8.74 13.03
N GLU A 78 -4.40 -8.01 12.67
CA GLU A 78 -4.30 -6.58 12.97
C GLU A 78 -5.41 -5.77 12.29
N LEU A 79 -5.76 -6.11 11.05
CA LEU A 79 -6.83 -5.44 10.31
C LEU A 79 -8.19 -5.68 10.95
N LEU A 80 -8.52 -6.94 11.29
CA LEU A 80 -9.75 -7.29 12.00
C LEU A 80 -9.87 -6.54 13.34
N MET A 81 -8.77 -6.39 14.07
CA MET A 81 -8.79 -5.65 15.33
C MET A 81 -9.02 -4.14 15.20
N ASN A 82 -8.67 -3.55 14.05
CA ASN A 82 -8.81 -2.11 13.80
C ASN A 82 -10.12 -1.76 13.08
N MET A 83 -10.68 -2.68 12.29
CA MET A 83 -11.97 -2.51 11.66
C MET A 83 -13.05 -2.99 12.63
N ASN A 84 -13.76 -2.07 13.27
CA ASN A 84 -14.84 -2.41 14.21
C ASN A 84 -15.99 -3.16 13.49
N GLY A 85 -15.87 -4.48 13.35
CA GLY A 85 -17.01 -5.41 13.26
C GLY A 85 -17.88 -5.35 12.00
N THR A 86 -17.36 -5.03 10.82
CA THR A 86 -18.14 -5.21 9.57
C THR A 86 -17.31 -5.87 8.47
N LEU A 87 -17.16 -7.18 8.57
CA LEU A 87 -16.87 -8.02 7.41
C LEU A 87 -18.12 -8.10 6.54
N ASN A 88 -18.26 -7.17 5.60
CA ASN A 88 -19.18 -7.36 4.48
C ASN A 88 -18.56 -8.36 3.48
N GLY A 89 -18.70 -9.65 3.77
CA GLY A 89 -18.85 -10.71 2.78
C GLY A 89 -17.60 -11.21 2.04
N ASN A 90 -17.50 -12.54 2.00
CA ASN A 90 -16.83 -13.40 1.00
C ASN A 90 -15.56 -14.16 1.41
N GLY A 91 -15.13 -14.13 2.67
CA GLY A 91 -14.00 -14.97 3.11
C GLY A 91 -12.71 -14.72 2.30
N LYS A 92 -12.53 -13.48 1.81
CA LYS A 92 -11.32 -13.03 1.13
C LYS A 92 -10.36 -12.47 2.16
N LYS A 93 -9.09 -12.86 2.03
CA LYS A 93 -7.98 -12.34 2.84
C LYS A 93 -7.91 -10.81 2.80
N LEU A 94 -8.10 -10.15 3.96
CA LEU A 94 -8.14 -8.68 4.07
C LEU A 94 -6.81 -8.03 3.68
N SER A 95 -5.72 -8.71 4.01
CA SER A 95 -4.38 -8.25 3.66
C SER A 95 -4.09 -8.34 2.16
N THR A 96 -4.92 -9.02 1.36
CA THR A 96 -4.73 -9.15 -0.09
C THR A 96 -5.68 -8.20 -0.84
N ILE A 97 -5.12 -7.21 -1.51
CA ILE A 97 -5.86 -6.21 -2.28
C ILE A 97 -5.67 -6.51 -3.77
N SER A 98 -6.76 -6.85 -4.47
CA SER A 98 -6.75 -6.96 -5.93
C SER A 98 -6.53 -5.57 -6.55
N ILE A 99 -5.60 -5.51 -7.50
CA ILE A 99 -5.20 -4.30 -8.23
C ILE A 99 -5.67 -4.38 -9.68
N THR A 100 -5.49 -5.53 -10.31
CA THR A 100 -6.09 -5.87 -11.61
C THR A 100 -6.74 -7.25 -11.51
N ASN A 101 -7.40 -7.69 -12.59
CA ASN A 101 -8.00 -9.03 -12.63
C ASN A 101 -7.01 -10.16 -12.32
N ASN A 102 -5.72 -9.97 -12.65
CA ASN A 102 -4.69 -11.00 -12.53
C ASN A 102 -3.60 -10.66 -11.50
N LYS A 103 -3.60 -9.45 -10.93
CA LYS A 103 -2.58 -9.02 -9.95
C LYS A 103 -3.23 -8.54 -8.66
N SER A 104 -2.69 -9.01 -7.55
CA SER A 104 -3.02 -8.56 -6.20
C SER A 104 -1.75 -8.25 -5.44
N ILE A 105 -1.82 -7.29 -4.52
CA ILE A 105 -0.76 -7.00 -3.58
C ILE A 105 -1.16 -7.48 -2.18
N LYS A 106 -0.17 -7.86 -1.38
CA LYS A 106 -0.38 -8.19 0.03
C LYS A 106 0.18 -7.08 0.91
N VAL A 107 -0.67 -6.44 1.71
CA VAL A 107 -0.24 -5.47 2.72
C VAL A 107 0.40 -6.20 3.90
N LYS A 108 1.45 -5.60 4.45
CA LYS A 108 2.26 -6.18 5.52
C LYS A 108 1.83 -5.73 6.92
N ASN A 109 1.03 -4.67 7.02
CA ASN A 109 0.54 -4.12 8.27
C ASN A 109 -0.67 -3.20 8.02
N VAL A 110 -1.30 -2.77 9.10
CA VAL A 110 -2.47 -1.88 9.08
C VAL A 110 -2.18 -0.52 8.45
N SER A 111 -0.98 0.04 8.65
CA SER A 111 -0.63 1.34 8.08
C SER A 111 -0.63 1.31 6.55
N GLN A 112 -0.13 0.23 5.94
CA GLN A 112 -0.18 0.05 4.48
C GLN A 112 -1.62 -0.08 3.96
N TYR A 113 -2.48 -0.79 4.69
CA TYR A 113 -3.90 -0.87 4.35
C TYR A 113 -4.57 0.51 4.40
N LYS A 114 -4.42 1.22 5.53
CA LYS A 114 -4.97 2.57 5.73
C LYS A 114 -4.45 3.54 4.69
N TYR A 115 -3.19 3.42 4.29
CA TYR A 115 -2.61 4.25 3.24
C TYR A 115 -3.33 4.06 1.90
N ILE A 116 -3.54 2.81 1.47
CA ILE A 116 -4.30 2.52 0.24
C ILE A 116 -5.75 3.02 0.36
N GLU A 117 -6.42 2.74 1.48
CA GLU A 117 -7.79 3.22 1.72
C GLU A 117 -7.87 4.75 1.63
N THR A 118 -6.90 5.46 2.22
CA THR A 118 -6.81 6.92 2.17
C THR A 118 -6.62 7.40 0.73
N ILE A 119 -5.77 6.76 -0.08
CA ILE A 119 -5.64 7.08 -1.51
C ILE A 119 -6.98 6.94 -2.25
N MET A 120 -7.73 5.86 -1.98
CA MET A 120 -9.01 5.62 -2.64
C MET A 120 -10.05 6.67 -2.27
N ASN A 121 -10.05 7.16 -1.03
CA ASN A 121 -11.09 8.04 -0.50
C ASN A 121 -10.75 9.54 -0.52
N SER A 122 -9.48 9.91 -0.74
CA SER A 122 -9.04 11.32 -0.72
C SER A 122 -8.63 11.83 -2.10
N THR A 123 -8.76 13.14 -2.32
CA THR A 123 -8.25 13.81 -3.52
C THR A 123 -6.73 13.99 -3.47
N VAL A 124 -6.19 14.33 -2.31
CA VAL A 124 -4.76 14.50 -2.07
C VAL A 124 -4.36 13.63 -0.89
N THR A 125 -3.32 12.82 -1.07
CA THR A 125 -2.79 11.93 -0.02
C THR A 125 -1.29 12.09 0.11
N PHE A 126 -0.81 12.20 1.35
CA PHE A 126 0.61 12.23 1.68
C PHE A 126 1.01 10.88 2.30
N GLY A 127 1.95 10.18 1.65
CA GLY A 127 2.58 8.96 2.13
C GLY A 127 3.99 9.25 2.62
N VAL A 128 4.12 9.62 3.89
CA VAL A 128 5.42 9.95 4.51
C VAL A 128 5.89 8.78 5.36
N GLY A 129 7.14 8.38 5.19
CA GLY A 129 7.77 7.38 6.05
C GLY A 129 9.10 6.87 5.52
N PRO A 130 9.82 6.03 6.29
CA PRO A 130 11.14 5.55 5.93
C PRO A 130 11.18 4.81 4.58
N ALA A 131 12.37 4.74 3.96
CA ALA A 131 12.62 3.84 2.84
C ALA A 131 12.27 2.37 3.17
N GLY A 132 11.86 1.63 2.14
CA GLY A 132 11.48 0.21 2.29
C GLY A 132 10.08 -0.05 2.88
N THR A 133 9.34 0.99 3.29
CA THR A 133 7.96 0.86 3.79
C THR A 133 6.92 0.62 2.68
N GLY A 134 7.31 0.76 1.41
CA GLY A 134 6.48 0.51 0.24
C GLY A 134 5.59 1.69 -0.18
N LYS A 135 5.74 2.88 0.42
CA LYS A 135 4.95 4.09 0.11
C LYS A 135 4.76 4.36 -1.39
N THR A 136 5.83 4.34 -2.17
CA THR A 136 5.79 4.58 -3.62
C THR A 136 5.13 3.41 -4.36
N PHE A 137 5.56 2.17 -4.08
CA PHE A 137 4.97 0.99 -4.73
C PHE A 137 3.46 0.87 -4.49
N LEU A 138 2.99 1.13 -3.26
CA LEU A 138 1.56 1.10 -2.94
C LEU A 138 0.80 2.28 -3.55
N ALA A 139 1.43 3.43 -3.75
CA ALA A 139 0.86 4.54 -4.52
C ALA A 139 0.65 4.13 -5.98
N VAL A 140 1.67 3.54 -6.62
CA VAL A 140 1.58 3.03 -8.00
C VAL A 140 0.49 1.97 -8.10
N ALA A 141 0.48 0.99 -7.19
CA ALA A 141 -0.55 -0.04 -7.16
C ALA A 141 -1.97 0.55 -7.06
N SER A 142 -2.16 1.56 -6.22
CA SER A 142 -3.45 2.23 -6.07
C SER A 142 -3.86 3.01 -7.33
N ALA A 143 -2.91 3.69 -7.99
CA ALA A 143 -3.16 4.36 -9.27
C ALA A 143 -3.53 3.36 -10.38
N VAL A 144 -2.82 2.23 -10.47
CA VAL A 144 -3.15 1.14 -11.40
C VAL A 144 -4.54 0.60 -11.13
N LYS A 145 -4.93 0.41 -9.87
CA LYS A 145 -6.27 -0.03 -9.50
C LYS A 145 -7.34 0.95 -9.95
N LEU A 146 -7.15 2.24 -9.73
CA LEU A 146 -8.08 3.26 -10.20
C LEU A 146 -8.19 3.27 -11.74
N TYR A 147 -7.08 3.03 -12.43
CA TYR A 147 -7.04 2.95 -13.89
C TYR A 147 -7.75 1.70 -14.43
N SER A 148 -7.51 0.53 -13.81
CA SER A 148 -8.12 -0.74 -14.21
C SER A 148 -9.64 -0.79 -13.92
N GLU A 149 -10.10 -0.02 -12.93
CA GLU A 149 -11.51 0.18 -12.60
C GLU A 149 -12.16 1.34 -13.38
N ASP A 150 -11.48 1.89 -14.40
CA ASP A 150 -11.96 2.99 -15.25
C ASP A 150 -12.29 4.30 -14.50
N LYS A 151 -11.87 4.45 -13.24
CA LYS A 151 -12.11 5.66 -12.41
C LYS A 151 -11.25 6.84 -12.85
N ILE A 152 -10.11 6.56 -13.46
CA ILE A 152 -9.20 7.54 -14.08
C ILE A 152 -8.83 7.05 -15.48
N LYS A 153 -8.32 7.95 -16.32
CA LYS A 153 -7.88 7.67 -17.69
C LYS A 153 -6.38 7.88 -17.91
N LYS A 154 -5.69 8.40 -16.89
CA LYS A 154 -4.27 8.70 -16.96
C LYS A 154 -3.55 8.46 -15.64
N ILE A 155 -2.34 7.89 -15.69
CA ILE A 155 -1.41 7.85 -14.56
C ILE A 155 -0.21 8.71 -14.93
N VAL A 156 0.16 9.63 -14.05
CA VAL A 156 1.35 10.47 -14.22
C VAL A 156 2.25 10.27 -13.02
N LEU A 157 3.44 9.74 -13.23
CA LEU A 157 4.47 9.64 -12.21
C LEU A 157 5.53 10.69 -12.44
N THR A 158 5.93 11.33 -11.36
CA THR A 158 6.93 12.37 -11.41
C THR A 158 7.83 12.34 -10.19
N ARG A 159 9.08 12.70 -10.43
CA ARG A 159 10.12 12.82 -9.41
C ARG A 159 10.84 14.16 -9.64
N PRO A 160 11.19 14.91 -8.60
CA PRO A 160 12.07 16.06 -8.76
C PRO A 160 13.42 15.57 -9.32
N ALA A 161 13.99 16.34 -10.24
CA ALA A 161 15.36 16.09 -10.66
C ALA A 161 16.27 16.35 -9.47
N VAL A 162 17.07 15.36 -9.10
CA VAL A 162 18.18 15.52 -8.17
C VAL A 162 19.43 15.55 -9.03
N GLU A 163 20.20 16.65 -8.98
CA GLU A 163 21.52 16.68 -9.61
C GLU A 163 22.45 15.73 -8.84
N ALA A 164 22.41 14.41 -9.10
CA ALA A 164 23.66 13.69 -8.95
C ALA A 164 24.52 14.13 -10.12
N GLY A 165 25.70 14.68 -9.84
CA GLY A 165 26.51 15.52 -10.73
C GLY A 165 27.00 14.92 -12.06
N GLU A 166 26.35 13.90 -12.60
CA GLU A 166 26.57 13.38 -13.94
C GLU A 166 25.41 13.75 -14.87
N LYS A 167 25.69 14.64 -15.83
CA LYS A 167 24.83 14.81 -17.00
C LYS A 167 24.92 13.55 -17.85
N LEU A 168 24.09 12.55 -17.57
CA LEU A 168 23.95 11.43 -18.48
C LEU A 168 23.23 11.92 -19.74
N GLY A 169 23.95 11.89 -20.86
CA GLY A 169 23.35 12.11 -22.18
C GLY A 169 22.33 11.02 -22.52
N PHE A 170 21.51 11.27 -23.53
CA PHE A 170 20.52 10.31 -24.02
C PHE A 170 21.21 9.06 -24.55
N LEU A 171 20.84 7.88 -24.03
CA LEU A 171 21.28 6.60 -24.56
C LEU A 171 20.38 6.21 -25.77
N PRO A 172 20.96 5.81 -26.91
CA PRO A 172 20.18 5.25 -28.02
C PRO A 172 19.69 3.84 -27.62
N GLY A 173 18.40 3.53 -27.88
CA GLY A 173 17.84 2.25 -27.44
C GLY A 173 16.31 2.14 -27.37
N ASP A 174 15.84 1.01 -26.84
CA ASP A 174 14.43 0.73 -26.51
C ASP A 174 13.91 1.69 -25.43
N LEU A 175 12.58 1.76 -25.21
CA LEU A 175 11.97 2.76 -24.33
C LEU A 175 12.58 2.77 -22.92
N SER A 176 12.90 1.58 -22.38
CA SER A 176 13.57 1.41 -21.09
C SER A 176 14.96 2.03 -21.02
N GLN A 177 15.72 2.02 -22.13
CA GLN A 177 17.06 2.61 -22.22
C GLN A 177 17.03 4.13 -22.38
N LYS A 178 15.87 4.70 -22.74
CA LYS A 178 15.64 6.15 -22.86
C LYS A 178 15.10 6.79 -21.58
N ILE A 179 14.73 5.98 -20.59
CA ILE A 179 14.25 6.48 -19.30
C ILE A 179 15.45 6.92 -18.47
N ASP A 180 15.33 8.10 -17.89
CA ASP A 180 16.30 8.62 -16.93
C ASP A 180 16.47 7.60 -15.78
N PRO A 181 17.71 7.19 -15.41
CA PRO A 181 17.97 6.27 -14.31
C PRO A 181 17.20 6.58 -13.01
N TYR A 182 16.95 7.85 -12.69
CA TYR A 182 16.19 8.24 -11.48
C TYR A 182 14.71 7.83 -11.52
N LEU A 183 14.17 7.56 -12.70
CA LEU A 183 12.78 7.18 -12.93
C LEU A 183 12.60 5.66 -13.11
N VAL A 184 13.68 4.89 -13.25
CA VAL A 184 13.62 3.42 -13.42
C VAL A 184 12.79 2.72 -12.33
N PRO A 185 12.92 3.03 -11.02
CA PRO A 185 12.09 2.37 -10.00
C PRO A 185 10.58 2.57 -10.19
N LEU A 186 10.17 3.69 -10.79
CA LEU A 186 8.77 3.99 -11.10
C LEU A 186 8.29 3.20 -12.32
N PHE A 187 9.16 3.05 -13.33
CA PHE A 187 8.91 2.21 -14.50
C PHE A 187 8.76 0.73 -14.09
N ASP A 188 9.70 0.19 -13.32
CA ASP A 188 9.67 -1.21 -12.85
C ASP A 188 8.38 -1.51 -12.09
N SER A 189 7.92 -0.56 -11.26
CA SER A 189 6.67 -0.69 -10.52
C SER A 189 5.45 -0.77 -11.44
N LEU A 190 5.41 0.01 -12.52
CA LEU A 190 4.33 -0.06 -13.51
C LEU A 190 4.40 -1.32 -14.36
N GLU A 191 5.61 -1.72 -14.76
CA GLU A 191 5.86 -2.93 -15.55
C GLU A 191 5.40 -4.16 -14.77
N TYR A 192 5.64 -4.17 -13.45
CA TYR A 192 5.09 -5.19 -12.58
C TYR A 192 3.57 -5.30 -12.70
N PHE A 193 2.79 -4.26 -12.96
CA PHE A 193 1.33 -4.38 -13.06
C PHE A 193 0.81 -4.60 -14.48
N PHE A 194 1.35 -3.88 -15.45
CA PHE A 194 0.86 -3.90 -16.82
C PHE A 194 1.55 -4.95 -17.70
N GLY A 195 2.75 -5.38 -17.34
CA GLY A 195 3.66 -6.10 -18.25
C GLY A 195 4.32 -5.15 -19.24
N ASN A 196 5.43 -5.58 -19.83
CA ASN A 196 6.29 -4.74 -20.67
C ASN A 196 5.55 -4.20 -21.90
N GLU A 197 5.04 -5.08 -22.77
CA GLU A 197 4.39 -4.70 -24.04
C GLU A 197 3.21 -3.74 -23.85
N ASN A 198 2.36 -4.01 -22.85
CA ASN A 198 1.20 -3.18 -22.58
C ASN A 198 1.60 -1.83 -21.94
N LEU A 199 2.63 -1.81 -21.10
CA LEU A 199 3.14 -0.56 -20.54
C LEU A 199 3.69 0.35 -21.65
N GLU A 200 4.49 -0.19 -22.58
CA GLU A 200 5.00 0.57 -23.73
C GLU A 200 3.86 1.19 -24.54
N TYR A 201 2.84 0.38 -24.88
CA TYR A 201 1.64 0.87 -25.57
C TYR A 201 0.95 2.02 -24.81
N LEU A 202 0.77 1.88 -23.49
CA LEU A 202 0.12 2.90 -22.66
C LEU A 202 0.96 4.19 -22.55
N ILE A 203 2.28 4.08 -22.58
CA ILE A 203 3.19 5.23 -22.62
C ILE A 203 3.11 5.93 -23.98
N GLU A 204 3.13 5.18 -25.08
CA GLU A 204 2.98 5.73 -26.44
C GLU A 204 1.65 6.48 -26.60
N LYS A 205 0.56 5.94 -26.06
CA LYS A 205 -0.76 6.60 -26.03
C LYS A 205 -0.87 7.74 -25.02
N ARG A 206 0.17 7.98 -24.21
CA ARG A 206 0.20 8.96 -23.12
C ARG A 206 -0.89 8.72 -22.07
N ASN A 207 -1.35 7.49 -21.90
CA ASN A 207 -2.17 7.08 -20.77
C ASN A 207 -1.32 6.93 -19.51
N ILE A 208 -0.05 6.56 -19.68
CA ILE A 208 0.96 6.56 -18.63
C ILE A 208 2.06 7.54 -19.01
N GLU A 209 2.44 8.40 -18.09
CA GLU A 209 3.55 9.33 -18.27
C GLU A 209 4.50 9.23 -17.08
N ILE A 210 5.79 9.06 -17.34
CA ILE A 210 6.85 9.05 -16.32
C ILE A 210 7.79 10.19 -16.68
N VAL A 211 7.69 11.32 -15.97
CA VAL A 211 8.35 12.56 -16.38
C VAL A 211 8.90 13.36 -15.18
N PRO A 212 9.98 14.14 -15.35
CA PRO A 212 10.50 14.99 -14.28
C PRO A 212 9.50 16.06 -13.82
N LEU A 213 9.62 16.51 -12.57
CA LEU A 213 8.70 17.49 -11.97
C LEU A 213 8.57 18.79 -12.77
N ALA A 214 9.65 19.22 -13.43
CA ALA A 214 9.67 20.43 -14.25
C ALA A 214 8.65 20.38 -15.41
N TYR A 215 8.32 19.19 -15.92
CA TYR A 215 7.37 18.98 -17.02
C TYR A 215 5.91 19.18 -16.57
N MET A 216 5.66 19.36 -15.28
CA MET A 216 4.33 19.64 -14.76
C MET A 216 3.88 21.08 -15.00
N ARG A 217 4.81 22.00 -15.23
CA ARG A 217 4.52 23.42 -15.37
C ARG A 217 3.52 23.68 -16.51
N GLY A 218 2.50 24.49 -16.23
CA GLY A 218 1.50 24.88 -17.23
C GLY A 218 0.46 23.80 -17.58
N ARG A 219 0.52 22.63 -16.95
CA ARG A 219 -0.46 21.55 -17.18
C ARG A 219 -1.71 21.73 -16.32
N THR A 220 -2.80 21.12 -16.78
CA THR A 220 -3.99 20.81 -15.99
C THR A 220 -4.31 19.35 -16.26
N LEU A 221 -4.39 18.53 -15.21
CA LEU A 221 -4.50 17.08 -15.31
C LEU A 221 -5.87 16.64 -14.81
N ASN A 222 -6.78 16.40 -15.75
CA ASN A 222 -8.13 15.89 -15.48
C ASN A 222 -8.17 14.37 -15.62
N ASN A 223 -9.04 13.70 -14.87
CA ASN A 223 -9.23 12.24 -14.90
C ASN A 223 -7.91 11.48 -14.72
N ALA A 224 -7.04 11.96 -13.84
CA ALA A 224 -5.68 11.46 -13.69
C ALA A 224 -5.33 11.15 -12.23
N CYS A 225 -4.53 10.10 -12.01
CA CYS A 225 -3.82 9.93 -10.75
C CYS A 225 -2.36 10.35 -10.93
N ILE A 226 -1.93 11.32 -10.13
CA ILE A 226 -0.62 11.97 -10.25
C ILE A 226 0.19 11.63 -9.00
N ILE A 227 1.33 10.99 -9.18
CA ILE A 227 2.22 10.57 -8.09
C ILE A 227 3.48 11.42 -8.14
N LEU A 228 3.73 12.20 -7.10
CA LEU A 228 5.01 12.87 -6.87
C LEU A 228 5.83 12.03 -5.87
N ASP A 229 6.89 11.40 -6.35
CA ASP A 229 7.82 10.64 -5.54
C ASP A 229 9.03 11.48 -5.11
N GLU A 230 9.66 11.08 -4.00
CA GLU A 230 10.73 11.83 -3.31
C GLU A 230 10.41 13.30 -3.05
N ALA A 231 9.23 13.55 -2.52
CA ALA A 231 8.71 14.89 -2.26
C ALA A 231 9.43 15.66 -1.14
N GLN A 232 10.46 15.09 -0.54
CA GLN A 232 11.39 15.81 0.35
C GLN A 232 12.44 16.63 -0.41
N ASN A 233 12.68 16.35 -1.69
CA ASN A 233 13.68 17.02 -2.51
C ASN A 233 13.23 18.33 -3.23
N PRO A 234 11.94 18.56 -3.60
CA PRO A 234 11.54 19.81 -4.22
C PRO A 234 11.28 20.91 -3.18
N THR A 235 11.44 22.16 -3.59
CA THR A 235 11.08 23.33 -2.75
C THR A 235 9.57 23.44 -2.54
N SER A 236 9.14 24.14 -1.48
CA SER A 236 7.72 24.45 -1.25
C SER A 236 7.05 25.15 -2.44
N GLY A 237 7.80 25.98 -3.18
CA GLY A 237 7.33 26.61 -4.42
C GLY A 237 7.05 25.61 -5.54
N GLN A 238 7.90 24.59 -5.68
CA GLN A 238 7.70 23.49 -6.64
C GLN A 238 6.52 22.59 -6.22
N ILE A 239 6.36 22.29 -4.93
CA ILE A 239 5.17 21.58 -4.42
C ILE A 239 3.89 22.37 -4.71
N LYS A 240 3.88 23.69 -4.48
CA LYS A 240 2.71 24.54 -4.81
C LYS A 240 2.44 24.57 -6.32
N MET A 241 3.49 24.67 -7.14
CA MET A 241 3.37 24.58 -8.59
C MET A 241 2.71 23.26 -9.01
N PHE A 242 3.16 22.15 -8.42
CA PHE A 242 2.63 20.81 -8.68
C PHE A 242 1.16 20.64 -8.25
N LEU A 243 0.81 21.02 -7.01
CA LEU A 243 -0.55 20.88 -6.50
C LEU A 243 -1.58 21.68 -7.32
N THR A 244 -1.18 22.83 -7.86
CA THR A 244 -2.05 23.65 -8.74
C THR A 244 -2.26 23.07 -10.14
N ARG A 245 -1.67 21.90 -10.47
CA ARG A 245 -1.93 21.18 -11.73
C ARG A 245 -3.11 20.22 -11.62
N LEU A 246 -3.59 19.97 -10.40
CA LEU A 246 -4.71 19.08 -10.12
C LEU A 246 -5.99 19.60 -10.82
N GLY A 247 -6.53 18.78 -11.72
CA GLY A 247 -7.78 19.04 -12.44
C GLY A 247 -8.97 18.25 -11.88
N GLU A 248 -10.08 18.27 -12.62
CA GLU A 248 -11.31 17.57 -12.26
C GLU A 248 -11.15 16.04 -12.29
N ASN A 249 -11.85 15.36 -11.38
CA ASN A 249 -11.82 13.90 -11.22
C ASN A 249 -10.39 13.32 -11.17
N SER A 250 -9.48 14.06 -10.55
CA SER A 250 -8.08 13.66 -10.41
C SER A 250 -7.71 13.44 -8.95
N LYS A 251 -6.64 12.67 -8.75
CA LYS A 251 -6.05 12.38 -7.45
C LYS A 251 -4.57 12.69 -7.48
N VAL A 252 -4.05 13.17 -6.36
CA VAL A 252 -2.63 13.41 -6.14
C VAL A 252 -2.15 12.56 -4.96
N ILE A 253 -1.05 11.86 -5.17
CA ILE A 253 -0.35 11.10 -4.13
C ILE A 253 1.07 11.67 -4.04
N ILE A 254 1.48 12.09 -2.86
CA ILE A 254 2.80 12.66 -2.60
C ILE A 254 3.53 11.70 -1.65
N THR A 255 4.63 11.12 -2.11
CA THR A 255 5.44 10.20 -1.30
C THR A 255 6.79 10.81 -0.97
N GLY A 256 7.27 10.58 0.25
CA GLY A 256 8.56 11.11 0.66
C GLY A 256 9.06 10.51 1.97
N ASP A 257 10.31 10.81 2.26
CA ASP A 257 11.00 10.42 3.49
C ASP A 257 11.78 11.63 4.03
N GLU A 258 11.30 12.23 5.12
CA GLU A 258 11.94 13.40 5.73
C GLU A 258 13.36 13.10 6.24
N SER A 259 13.70 11.83 6.48
CA SER A 259 15.05 11.43 6.90
C SER A 259 16.05 11.33 5.74
N GLN A 260 15.58 11.37 4.48
CA GLN A 260 16.39 11.19 3.27
C GLN A 260 16.37 12.45 2.41
N ILE A 261 16.93 13.54 2.94
CA ILE A 261 17.14 14.75 2.16
C ILE A 261 18.38 14.56 1.29
N ASP A 262 18.19 14.38 -0.02
CA ASP A 262 19.30 14.17 -0.96
C ASP A 262 20.02 15.49 -1.31
N LEU A 263 19.36 16.62 -1.08
CA LEU A 263 19.94 17.95 -1.25
C LEU A 263 20.68 18.34 0.04
N TYR A 264 22.01 18.23 0.04
CA TYR A 264 22.80 18.96 1.02
C TYR A 264 22.46 20.44 0.91
N ASN A 265 22.06 21.05 2.03
CA ASN A 265 21.97 22.50 2.17
C ASN A 265 23.30 23.13 1.74
N THR A 266 23.35 23.61 0.50
CA THR A 266 24.25 24.70 0.11
C THR A 266 23.63 26.02 0.56
N GLU A 267 23.16 26.10 1.81
CA GLU A 267 23.09 27.39 2.51
C GLU A 267 24.47 27.66 3.08
N THR A 268 25.12 28.51 2.31
CA THR A 268 26.40 29.16 2.44
C THR A 268 26.74 29.50 3.90
N GLN A 269 27.89 29.00 4.37
CA GLN A 269 28.70 29.72 5.33
C GLN A 269 29.03 31.08 4.72
N VAL A 270 28.43 32.16 5.23
CA VAL A 270 28.91 33.54 5.06
C VAL A 270 29.08 34.14 6.45
#